data_AF-A0A1I2MT47-F1
#
_entry.id   AF-A0A1I2MT47-F1
#
_cell.length_a   1.000
_cell.length_b   1.000
_cell.length_c   1.000
_cell.angle_alpha   90.00
_cell.angle_beta   90.00
_cell.angle_gamma   90.00
#
_symmetry.space_group_name_H-M   'P 1'
#
loop_
_entity.id
_entity.type
_entity.pdbx_description
1 polymer ?
#
loop_
_entity_poly.entity_id
_entity_poly.type
_entity_poly.pdbx_seq_one_letter_code
_entity_poly.pdbx_strand_id
1 'polypeptide(L)'
;MKNPARRPSLARQTGAAIVEFAIIGGLLLAFIYAIFEFGRMLFVYNTMQEISRRGAREATVRWVSDSATIKSVALFGASTLPGGPEITTSNIFIRYLRANGVDEVSATPLDAGDNMSACNDVLRSSECITYVEVSVKNVEFAPLIFKAGAVTTSRPINAMPQATTVVYAESLGFTN
;
A
#
# COMPACT_ATOMS: atom_id res chain seq x y z
N MET A 1 64.98 28.01 52.21
CA MET A 1 63.56 27.64 52.10
C MET A 1 63.28 27.28 50.64
N LYS A 2 62.98 26.01 50.32
CA LYS A 2 62.70 25.56 48.94
C LYS A 2 61.19 25.38 48.79
N ASN A 3 60.57 26.15 47.90
CA ASN A 3 59.15 25.99 47.56
C ASN A 3 58.94 24.70 46.74
N PRO A 4 57.97 23.85 47.07
CA PRO A 4 57.65 22.69 46.24
C PRO A 4 56.95 23.14 44.96
N ALA A 5 57.46 22.70 43.81
CA ALA A 5 56.84 22.91 42.52
C ALA A 5 55.52 22.12 42.43
N ARG A 6 54.41 22.84 42.23
CA ARG A 6 53.07 22.26 42.08
C ARG A 6 52.98 21.61 40.69
N ARG A 7 52.91 20.27 40.63
CA ARG A 7 52.67 19.55 39.37
C ARG A 7 51.26 19.88 38.86
N PRO A 8 51.06 20.18 37.57
CA PRO A 8 49.73 20.35 37.03
C PRO A 8 49.00 19.00 37.13
N SER A 9 47.88 18.98 37.84
CA SER A 9 46.98 17.83 37.80
C SER A 9 46.44 17.72 36.39
N LEU A 10 46.69 16.62 35.68
CA LEU A 10 45.93 16.30 34.48
C LEU A 10 44.47 16.20 34.92
N ALA A 11 43.68 17.22 34.59
CA ALA A 11 42.24 17.18 34.78
C ALA A 11 41.72 16.01 33.95
N ARG A 12 41.32 14.93 34.62
CA ARG A 12 40.78 13.74 33.99
C ARG A 12 39.46 14.15 33.37
N GLN A 13 39.38 14.22 32.03
CA GLN A 13 38.12 14.49 31.32
C GLN A 13 37.17 13.30 31.51
N THR A 14 36.51 13.23 32.66
CA THR A 14 35.51 12.22 32.97
C THR A 14 34.17 12.68 32.41
N GLY A 15 33.71 12.04 31.33
CA GLY A 15 32.35 12.20 30.80
C GLY A 15 32.24 12.76 29.38
N ALA A 16 33.28 13.38 28.82
CA ALA A 16 33.25 13.89 27.44
C ALA A 16 32.97 12.76 26.42
N ALA A 17 33.62 11.60 26.60
CA ALA A 17 33.41 10.42 25.75
C ALA A 17 31.96 9.89 25.79
N ILE A 18 31.24 10.05 26.91
CA ILE A 18 29.84 9.62 27.01
C ILE A 18 28.95 10.55 26.18
N VAL A 19 29.22 11.86 26.20
CA VAL A 19 28.46 12.85 25.41
C VAL A 19 28.72 12.65 23.92
N GLU A 20 29.98 12.44 23.52
CA GLU A 20 30.35 12.14 22.13
C GLU A 20 29.66 10.86 21.63
N PHE A 21 29.67 9.80 22.45
CA PHE A 21 28.98 8.55 22.13
C PHE A 21 27.46 8.74 22.03
N ALA A 22 26.84 9.52 22.91
CA ALA A 22 25.40 9.76 22.86
C ALA A 22 24.97 10.48 21.57
N ILE A 23 25.77 11.46 21.12
CA ILE A 23 25.50 12.20 19.88
C ILE A 23 25.67 11.28 18.66
N ILE A 24 26.81 10.60 18.55
CA ILE A 24 27.10 9.73 17.40
C ILE A 24 26.17 8.52 17.39
N GLY A 25 25.92 7.91 18.55
CA GLY A 25 25.01 6.79 18.72
C GLY A 25 23.56 7.17 18.38
N GLY A 26 23.10 8.34 18.81
CA GLY A 26 21.77 8.86 18.44
C GLY A 26 21.64 9.07 16.94
N LEU A 27 22.66 9.65 16.30
CA LEU A 27 22.69 9.85 14.85
C LEU A 27 22.72 8.51 14.09
N LEU A 28 23.52 7.55 14.53
CA LEU A 28 23.56 6.20 13.95
C LEU A 28 22.20 5.50 14.05
N LEU A 29 21.53 5.56 15.20
CA LEU A 29 20.20 5.00 15.37
C LEU A 29 19.17 5.68 14.45
N ALA A 30 19.22 7.01 14.32
CA ALA A 30 18.36 7.74 13.40
C ALA A 30 18.57 7.28 11.94
N PHE A 31 19.81 7.05 11.52
CA PHE A 31 20.11 6.50 10.19
C PHE A 31 19.56 5.08 10.00
N ILE A 32 19.74 4.21 10.99
CA ILE A 32 19.20 2.83 10.94
C ILE A 32 17.67 2.86 10.82
N TYR A 33 16.99 3.70 11.60
CA TYR A 33 15.54 3.85 11.52
C TYR A 33 15.07 4.43 10.18
N ALA A 34 15.81 5.40 9.62
CA ALA A 34 15.50 5.93 8.29
C ALA A 34 15.58 4.84 7.21
N ILE A 35 16.60 3.97 7.26
CA ILE A 35 16.73 2.84 6.32
C ILE A 35 15.56 1.88 6.46
N PHE A 36 15.14 1.55 7.70
CA PHE A 36 14.00 0.67 7.93
C PHE A 36 12.68 1.26 7.40
N GLU A 37 12.43 2.55 7.65
CA GLU A 37 11.23 3.22 7.13
C GLU A 37 11.23 3.28 5.61
N PHE A 38 12.38 3.58 4.99
CA PHE A 38 12.50 3.59 3.54
C PHE A 38 12.29 2.19 2.93
N GLY A 39 12.86 1.15 3.55
CA GLY A 39 12.63 -0.23 3.14
C GLY A 39 11.15 -0.62 3.22
N ARG A 40 10.46 -0.22 4.30
CA ARG A 40 9.01 -0.44 4.45
C ARG A 40 8.20 0.32 3.41
N MET A 41 8.58 1.56 3.11
CA MET A 41 7.95 2.38 2.07
C MET A 41 8.02 1.68 0.71
N LEU A 42 9.19 1.16 0.34
CA LEU A 42 9.37 0.38 -0.89
C LEU A 42 8.59 -0.93 -0.89
N PHE A 43 8.50 -1.60 0.26
CA PHE A 43 7.67 -2.80 0.41
C PHE A 43 6.19 -2.48 0.14
N VAL A 44 5.64 -1.42 0.74
CA VAL A 44 4.25 -0.99 0.53
C VAL A 44 4.02 -0.66 -0.95
N TYR A 45 4.89 0.14 -1.56
CA TYR A 45 4.81 0.53 -2.97
C TYR A 45 4.76 -0.68 -3.92
N ASN A 46 5.68 -1.64 -3.76
CA ASN A 46 5.71 -2.83 -4.60
C ASN A 46 4.50 -3.75 -4.34
N THR A 47 4.07 -3.83 -3.08
CA THR A 47 2.93 -4.69 -2.71
C THR A 47 1.61 -4.15 -3.23
N MET A 48 1.43 -2.82 -3.37
CA MET A 48 0.24 -2.24 -4.00
C MET A 48 0.03 -2.77 -5.42
N GLN A 49 1.10 -2.89 -6.20
CA GLN A 49 1.02 -3.47 -7.55
C GLN A 49 0.59 -4.93 -7.50
N GLU A 50 1.15 -5.69 -6.57
CA GLU A 50 0.81 -7.10 -6.39
C GLU A 50 -0.64 -7.32 -5.92
N ILE A 51 -1.13 -6.49 -4.99
CA ILE A 51 -2.53 -6.49 -4.54
C ILE A 51 -3.47 -6.26 -5.73
N SER A 52 -3.16 -5.26 -6.57
CA SER A 52 -4.00 -4.98 -7.74
C SER A 52 -4.05 -6.16 -8.73
N ARG A 53 -2.91 -6.82 -8.98
CA ARG A 53 -2.84 -8.00 -9.86
C ARG A 53 -3.57 -9.20 -9.29
N ARG A 54 -3.43 -9.47 -7.99
CA ARG A 54 -4.13 -10.57 -7.32
C ARG A 54 -5.63 -10.34 -7.28
N GLY A 55 -6.04 -9.14 -6.89
CA GLY A 55 -7.45 -8.76 -6.90
C GLY A 55 -8.05 -8.86 -8.29
N ALA A 56 -7.33 -8.42 -9.33
CA ALA A 56 -7.78 -8.54 -10.71
C ALA A 56 -8.01 -10.01 -11.11
N ARG A 57 -7.06 -10.91 -10.83
CA ARG A 57 -7.21 -12.36 -11.11
C ARG A 57 -8.37 -13.02 -10.38
N GLU A 58 -8.68 -12.59 -9.15
CA GLU A 58 -9.84 -13.12 -8.43
C GLU A 58 -11.15 -12.53 -8.95
N ALA A 59 -11.13 -11.26 -9.35
CA ALA A 59 -12.31 -10.54 -9.82
C ALA A 59 -12.77 -10.97 -11.22
N THR A 60 -11.93 -11.64 -12.01
CA THR A 60 -12.32 -12.22 -13.31
C THR A 60 -13.08 -13.54 -13.18
N VAL A 61 -12.88 -14.25 -12.07
CA VAL A 61 -13.43 -15.60 -11.85
C VAL A 61 -14.60 -15.58 -10.86
N ARG A 62 -14.67 -14.61 -9.95
CA ARG A 62 -15.76 -14.49 -8.98
C ARG A 62 -16.83 -13.52 -9.46
N TRP A 63 -18.05 -13.71 -8.97
CA TRP A 63 -19.15 -12.80 -9.28
C TRP A 63 -18.99 -11.46 -8.55
N VAL A 64 -19.63 -10.41 -9.07
CA VAL A 64 -19.52 -9.04 -8.57
C VAL A 64 -19.95 -8.87 -7.11
N SER A 65 -20.85 -9.73 -6.63
CA SER A 65 -21.31 -9.75 -5.23
C SER A 65 -20.21 -10.15 -4.24
N ASP A 66 -19.21 -10.92 -4.69
CA ASP A 66 -18.16 -11.49 -3.84
C ASP A 66 -16.99 -10.53 -3.60
N SER A 67 -17.22 -9.23 -3.78
CA SER A 67 -16.21 -8.17 -3.64
C SER A 67 -15.44 -8.21 -2.32
N ALA A 68 -16.08 -8.61 -1.21
CA ALA A 68 -15.42 -8.75 0.09
C ALA A 68 -14.34 -9.85 0.08
N THR A 69 -14.65 -11.00 -0.53
CA THR A 69 -13.73 -12.13 -0.71
C THR A 69 -12.62 -11.78 -1.68
N ILE A 70 -12.94 -11.12 -2.80
CA ILE A 70 -11.93 -10.65 -3.75
C ILE A 70 -10.92 -9.73 -3.05
N LYS A 71 -11.41 -8.76 -2.26
CA LYS A 71 -10.56 -7.82 -1.52
C LYS A 71 -9.71 -8.50 -0.45
N SER A 72 -10.24 -9.51 0.24
CA SER A 72 -9.47 -10.24 1.25
C SER A 72 -8.37 -11.08 0.60
N VAL A 73 -8.64 -11.78 -0.51
CA VAL A 73 -7.62 -12.55 -1.24
C VAL A 73 -6.57 -11.61 -1.85
N ALA A 74 -6.98 -10.46 -2.38
CA ALA A 74 -6.04 -9.42 -2.84
C ALA A 74 -5.08 -8.98 -1.72
N LEU A 75 -5.55 -8.96 -0.47
CA LEU A 75 -4.77 -8.70 0.75
C LEU A 75 -4.23 -9.98 1.42
N PHE A 76 -3.94 -11.03 0.65
CA PHE A 76 -3.32 -12.25 1.16
C PHE A 76 -4.16 -12.98 2.24
N GLY A 77 -5.48 -12.86 2.18
CA GLY A 77 -6.42 -13.44 3.13
C GLY A 77 -6.68 -12.58 4.37
N ALA A 78 -6.16 -11.35 4.43
CA ALA A 78 -6.33 -10.43 5.55
C ALA A 78 -7.29 -9.27 5.22
N SER A 79 -7.67 -8.48 6.22
CA SER A 79 -8.43 -7.23 6.06
C SER A 79 -7.53 -5.99 5.95
N THR A 80 -6.26 -6.13 6.30
CA THR A 80 -5.21 -5.11 6.29
C THR A 80 -3.93 -5.76 5.78
N LEU A 81 -3.08 -5.02 5.08
CA LEU A 81 -1.82 -5.58 4.59
C LEU A 81 -0.83 -5.81 5.75
N PRO A 82 -0.31 -7.03 5.95
CA PRO A 82 0.74 -7.27 6.93
C PRO A 82 2.01 -6.46 6.61
N GLY A 83 2.51 -5.69 7.58
CA GLY A 83 3.66 -4.79 7.39
C GLY A 83 3.35 -3.45 6.71
N GLY A 84 2.10 -3.24 6.29
CA GLY A 84 1.60 -2.00 5.68
C GLY A 84 0.19 -1.66 6.15
N PRO A 85 -0.02 -1.29 7.42
CA PRO A 85 -1.35 -1.04 7.99
C PRO A 85 -2.13 0.08 7.29
N GLU A 86 -1.46 0.87 6.45
CA GLU A 86 -2.05 1.94 5.64
C GLU A 86 -2.95 1.40 4.52
N ILE A 87 -2.82 0.12 4.16
CA ILE A 87 -3.63 -0.51 3.11
C ILE A 87 -4.65 -1.45 3.74
N THR A 88 -5.92 -1.14 3.50
CA THR A 88 -7.07 -1.92 3.95
C THR A 88 -7.98 -2.25 2.77
N THR A 89 -9.03 -3.04 3.01
CA THR A 89 -10.06 -3.34 2.00
C THR A 89 -10.77 -2.09 1.45
N SER A 90 -10.73 -0.96 2.16
CA SER A 90 -11.30 0.32 1.70
C SER A 90 -10.46 1.00 0.62
N ASN A 91 -9.17 0.69 0.53
CA ASN A 91 -8.25 1.25 -0.47
C ASN A 91 -8.30 0.51 -1.81
N ILE A 92 -8.99 -0.63 -1.86
CA ILE A 92 -9.12 -1.48 -3.06
C ILE A 92 -10.46 -1.20 -3.72
N PHE A 93 -10.42 -0.87 -5.01
CA PHE A 93 -11.58 -0.57 -5.83
C PHE A 93 -11.62 -1.52 -7.01
N ILE A 94 -12.79 -2.07 -7.28
CA ILE A 94 -13.05 -3.00 -8.38
C ILE A 94 -14.05 -2.30 -9.29
N ARG A 95 -13.72 -2.19 -10.58
CA ARG A 95 -14.58 -1.62 -11.61
C ARG A 95 -14.79 -2.68 -12.69
N TYR A 96 -16.02 -2.82 -13.15
CA TYR A 96 -16.40 -3.73 -14.22
C TYR A 96 -16.63 -2.90 -15.47
N LEU A 97 -15.77 -3.09 -16.47
CA LEU A 97 -15.68 -2.22 -17.64
C LEU A 97 -16.29 -2.88 -18.87
N ARG A 98 -16.84 -2.02 -19.73
CA ARG A 98 -17.39 -2.37 -21.04
C ARG A 98 -16.29 -2.72 -22.05
N ALA A 99 -16.68 -3.13 -23.25
CA ALA A 99 -15.75 -3.47 -24.33
C ALA A 99 -14.76 -2.36 -24.72
N ASN A 100 -15.05 -1.09 -24.38
CA ASN A 100 -14.12 0.02 -24.59
C ASN A 100 -12.96 0.09 -23.57
N GLY A 101 -13.00 -0.71 -22.50
CA GLY A 101 -11.94 -0.80 -21.49
C GLY A 101 -11.77 0.46 -20.64
N VAL A 102 -12.73 1.38 -20.65
CA VAL A 102 -12.64 2.67 -19.92
C VAL A 102 -13.90 2.91 -19.09
N ASP A 103 -15.07 2.71 -19.68
CA ASP A 103 -16.33 3.00 -19.03
C ASP A 103 -16.82 1.82 -18.21
N GLU A 104 -17.39 2.11 -17.04
CA GLU A 104 -18.10 1.11 -16.26
C GLU A 104 -19.41 0.68 -16.94
N VAL A 105 -19.85 -0.53 -16.62
CA VAL A 105 -21.19 -1.02 -17.02
C VAL A 105 -22.28 -0.17 -16.37
N SER A 106 -23.31 0.17 -17.14
CA SER A 106 -24.40 1.05 -16.69
C SER A 106 -25.34 0.37 -15.69
N ALA A 107 -25.48 -0.95 -15.82
CA ALA A 107 -26.15 -1.81 -14.86
C ALA A 107 -25.36 -3.11 -14.80
N THR A 108 -25.11 -3.60 -13.59
CA THR A 108 -24.53 -4.93 -13.41
C THR A 108 -25.56 -5.97 -13.84
N PRO A 109 -25.21 -6.95 -14.70
CA PRO A 109 -26.08 -8.06 -15.04
C PRO A 109 -26.53 -8.82 -13.78
N LEU A 110 -27.57 -9.64 -13.90
CA LEU A 110 -28.13 -10.36 -12.74
C LEU A 110 -27.19 -11.45 -12.22
N ASP A 111 -26.58 -12.19 -13.14
CA ASP A 111 -25.62 -13.25 -12.87
C ASP A 111 -24.63 -13.39 -14.06
N ALA A 112 -23.70 -14.34 -13.94
CA ALA A 112 -22.70 -14.57 -14.97
C ALA A 112 -23.31 -15.05 -16.31
N GLY A 113 -24.44 -15.76 -16.29
CA GLY A 113 -25.15 -16.18 -17.49
C GLY A 113 -25.88 -15.03 -18.20
N ASP A 114 -26.48 -14.12 -17.44
CA ASP A 114 -27.04 -12.86 -17.96
C ASP A 114 -25.93 -11.97 -18.53
N ASN A 115 -24.73 -11.95 -17.92
CA ASN A 115 -23.59 -11.24 -18.52
C ASN A 115 -23.22 -11.81 -19.91
N MET A 116 -23.14 -13.14 -20.04
CA MET A 116 -22.89 -13.77 -21.34
C MET A 116 -23.99 -13.46 -22.36
N SER A 117 -25.24 -13.38 -21.91
CA SER A 117 -26.39 -13.02 -22.75
C SER A 117 -26.33 -11.55 -23.19
N ALA A 118 -26.01 -10.63 -22.27
CA ALA A 118 -25.85 -9.20 -22.53
C ALA A 118 -24.67 -8.92 -23.47
N CYS A 119 -23.57 -9.67 -23.37
CA CYS A 119 -22.43 -9.55 -24.27
C CYS A 119 -22.72 -10.03 -25.70
N ASN A 120 -23.69 -10.92 -25.88
CA ASN A 120 -24.12 -11.39 -27.20
C ASN A 120 -25.31 -10.59 -27.78
N ASP A 121 -25.83 -9.61 -27.04
CA ASP A 121 -26.94 -8.75 -27.46
C ASP A 121 -26.44 -7.33 -27.78
N VAL A 122 -26.64 -6.90 -29.02
CA VAL A 122 -26.23 -5.57 -29.51
C VAL A 122 -26.93 -4.45 -28.73
N LEU A 123 -28.14 -4.69 -28.22
CA LEU A 123 -28.93 -3.71 -27.48
C LEU A 123 -28.51 -3.57 -26.01
N ARG A 124 -27.86 -4.60 -25.43
CA ARG A 124 -27.41 -4.64 -24.03
C ARG A 124 -25.89 -4.52 -23.87
N SER A 125 -25.19 -4.05 -24.90
CA SER A 125 -23.73 -3.87 -24.90
C SER A 125 -23.20 -2.96 -23.78
N SER A 126 -24.03 -2.11 -23.17
CA SER A 126 -23.68 -1.29 -22.01
C SER A 126 -23.70 -2.02 -20.67
N GLU A 127 -24.30 -3.20 -20.61
CA GLU A 127 -24.39 -4.06 -19.42
C GLU A 127 -23.33 -5.18 -19.44
N CYS A 128 -22.77 -5.47 -20.62
CA CYS A 128 -21.72 -6.46 -20.79
C CYS A 128 -20.42 -6.08 -20.06
N ILE A 129 -20.02 -6.93 -19.11
CA ILE A 129 -18.72 -6.89 -18.44
C ILE A 129 -17.70 -7.58 -19.34
N THR A 130 -16.79 -6.81 -19.93
CA THR A 130 -15.70 -7.34 -20.78
C THR A 130 -14.36 -7.32 -20.06
N TYR A 131 -14.10 -6.28 -19.27
CA TYR A 131 -12.86 -6.16 -18.49
C TYR A 131 -13.16 -5.94 -17.02
N VAL A 132 -12.18 -6.30 -16.20
CA VAL A 132 -12.18 -6.02 -14.78
C VAL A 132 -10.95 -5.19 -14.47
N GLU A 133 -11.17 -4.04 -13.85
CA GLU A 133 -10.11 -3.17 -13.35
C GLU A 133 -10.09 -3.24 -11.83
N VAL A 134 -8.93 -3.57 -11.27
CA VAL A 134 -8.68 -3.46 -9.83
C VAL A 134 -7.62 -2.41 -9.59
N SER A 135 -7.95 -1.45 -8.74
CA SER A 135 -7.06 -0.36 -8.36
C SER A 135 -6.88 -0.25 -6.85
N VAL A 136 -5.65 0.08 -6.44
CA VAL A 136 -5.32 0.45 -5.06
C VAL A 136 -5.03 1.94 -5.04
N LYS A 137 -5.88 2.72 -4.38
CA LYS A 137 -5.82 4.19 -4.36
C LYS A 137 -6.10 4.76 -2.96
N ASN A 138 -5.84 6.06 -2.80
CA ASN A 138 -5.98 6.78 -1.52
C ASN A 138 -5.15 6.17 -0.39
N VAL A 139 -3.95 5.70 -0.68
CA VAL A 139 -3.01 5.17 0.31
C VAL A 139 -2.05 6.28 0.70
N GLU A 140 -1.99 6.59 1.99
CA GLU A 140 -1.03 7.53 2.56
C GLU A 140 -0.05 6.77 3.44
N PHE A 141 1.24 6.85 3.14
CA PHE A 141 2.27 6.21 3.95
C PHE A 141 2.47 6.94 5.28
N ALA A 142 2.36 6.22 6.39
CA ALA A 142 2.51 6.76 7.72
C ALA A 142 3.75 6.14 8.38
N PRO A 143 4.90 6.86 8.47
CA PRO A 143 6.07 6.31 9.13
C PRO A 143 5.76 5.94 10.58
N LEU A 144 6.27 4.81 11.04
CA LEU A 144 6.00 4.25 12.36
C LEU A 144 6.85 4.92 13.44
N ILE A 145 8.09 5.28 13.11
CA ILE A 145 9.12 5.74 14.05
C ILE A 145 9.17 7.26 14.08
N PHE A 146 9.18 7.90 12.91
CA PHE A 146 9.22 9.36 12.79
C PHE A 146 7.89 9.88 12.27
N LYS A 147 6.99 10.28 13.19
CA LYS A 147 5.78 11.01 12.80
C LYS A 147 6.18 12.39 12.25
N ALA A 148 6.50 12.46 10.96
CA ALA A 148 6.94 13.70 10.29
C ALA A 148 5.92 14.84 10.47
N GLY A 149 4.62 14.52 10.62
CA GLY A 149 3.56 15.47 10.93
C GLY A 149 3.60 16.08 12.35
N ALA A 150 4.46 15.58 13.25
CA ALA A 150 4.69 16.18 14.57
C ALA A 150 5.84 17.23 14.54
N VAL A 151 6.64 17.26 13.48
CA VAL A 151 7.87 18.06 13.41
C VAL A 151 7.72 19.28 12.47
N THR A 152 6.76 19.27 11.54
CA THR A 152 6.51 20.38 10.62
C THR A 152 5.02 20.64 10.41
N THR A 153 4.62 21.90 10.25
CA THR A 153 3.22 22.31 9.96
C THR A 153 2.79 21.98 8.53
N SER A 154 3.75 21.68 7.65
CA SER A 154 3.53 21.14 6.31
C SER A 154 3.37 19.62 6.39
N ARG A 155 2.17 19.08 6.12
CA ARG A 155 1.99 17.63 5.97
C ARG A 155 2.83 17.19 4.75
N PRO A 156 3.91 16.41 4.91
CA PRO A 156 4.63 15.89 3.76
C PRO A 156 3.65 15.05 2.93
N ILE A 157 3.74 15.17 1.60
CA ILE A 157 2.86 14.46 0.67
C ILE A 157 3.30 12.99 0.66
N ASN A 158 2.83 12.23 1.65
CA ASN A 158 3.10 10.79 1.73
C ASN A 158 2.09 9.97 0.92
N ALA A 159 1.41 10.62 -0.03
CA ALA A 159 0.45 9.96 -0.90
C ALA A 159 1.20 8.98 -1.81
N MET A 160 0.84 7.71 -1.72
CA MET A 160 1.36 6.69 -2.61
C MET A 160 0.63 6.80 -3.96
N PRO A 161 1.36 6.60 -5.08
CA PRO A 161 0.72 6.58 -6.40
C PRO A 161 -0.21 5.37 -6.51
N GLN A 162 -1.27 5.54 -7.27
CA GLN A 162 -2.25 4.49 -7.50
C GLN A 162 -1.61 3.32 -8.28
N ALA A 163 -1.89 2.10 -7.84
CA ALA A 163 -1.62 0.87 -8.58
C ALA A 163 -2.91 0.43 -9.28
N THR A 164 -2.86 0.03 -10.55
CA THR A 164 -4.06 -0.37 -11.31
C THR A 164 -3.70 -1.49 -12.26
N THR A 165 -4.55 -2.53 -12.28
CA THR A 165 -4.45 -3.65 -13.19
C THR A 165 -5.80 -3.85 -13.88
N VAL A 166 -5.78 -3.96 -15.21
CA VAL A 166 -6.95 -4.26 -16.04
C VAL A 166 -6.73 -5.59 -16.74
N VAL A 167 -7.72 -6.47 -16.69
CA VAL A 167 -7.70 -7.82 -17.28
C VAL A 167 -9.06 -8.14 -17.91
N TYR A 168 -9.11 -9.10 -18.83
CA TYR A 168 -10.38 -9.59 -19.38
C TYR A 168 -11.16 -10.37 -18.33
N ALA A 169 -12.48 -10.18 -18.30
CA ALA A 169 -13.36 -11.02 -17.50
C ALA A 169 -13.35 -12.47 -18.00
N GLU A 170 -13.37 -13.44 -17.08
CA GLU A 170 -13.39 -14.87 -17.41
C GLU A 170 -14.78 -15.45 -17.07
N SER A 171 -14.88 -16.40 -16.15
CA SER A 171 -16.14 -17.06 -15.83
C SER A 171 -17.10 -16.18 -15.01
N LEU A 172 -16.59 -15.19 -14.26
CA LEU A 172 -17.37 -14.39 -13.32
C LEU A 172 -18.28 -15.23 -12.40
N GLY A 173 -17.88 -16.46 -12.08
CA GLY A 173 -18.63 -17.38 -11.21
C GLY A 173 -19.64 -18.26 -11.96
N PHE A 174 -19.63 -18.28 -13.29
CA PHE A 174 -20.44 -19.20 -14.07
C PHE A 174 -20.03 -20.66 -13.82
N THR A 175 -20.99 -21.49 -13.42
CA THR A 175 -20.84 -22.94 -13.29
C THR A 175 -21.80 -23.61 -14.26
N ASN A 176 -21.28 -24.48 -15.14
CA ASN A 176 -22.08 -25.28 -16.08
C ASN A 176 -23.04 -26.25 -15.37
#